data_AF-A0A5D8ZCG4-F1
#
_entry.id   AF-A0A5D8ZCG4-F1
#
_cell.length_a   1.000
_cell.length_b   1.000
_cell.length_c   1.000
_cell.angle_alpha   90.00
_cell.angle_beta   90.00
_cell.angle_gamma   90.00
#
_symmetry.space_group_name_H-M   'P 1'
#
loop_
_entity.id
_entity.type
_entity.pdbx_description
1 polymer ?
#
loop_
_entity_poly.entity_id
_entity_poly.type
_entity_poly.pdbx_seq_one_letter_code
_entity_poly.pdbx_strand_id
1 'polypeptide(L)'
;MTAQRGTRPATVAVRAGIDRDAAFGAVTPPLVLSSNFSFESFGRKRAYDYTRSGNPTRDLLAEALAQLEGGAGGVVTSTGMSAMALVLHALVPEGGRLVVPHDAYGGSWRLFNALASKGLFELVTADLTRAHTRDAALAGGASVVWIETPSNPLLRITDLEATIEAGHAVGAIAVVDNTFLSPALQQPIAFGADVVVHSTTKYINGHSDVIGGAVIARDTALHERLTWWANALGVTGSPFDSFLTLRGLRTLDARMRIHQENAHALVERCVRHPALRVVHFPGLATHPGHALAIRQQAGFGAMLGIELDGGVDAVRAFLGGLRCFTLAESLGGVESLIAHPATMTHAAMSPEARRAAGIGDGLLRLSVGIEHVDDLRDDIDAALVRAERACRREAAVGG
;
A
#
# COMPACT_ATOMS: atom_id res chain seq x y z
N MET A 1 16.30 -15.83 -33.26
CA MET A 1 16.58 -15.00 -32.07
C MET A 1 15.59 -15.38 -30.97
N THR A 2 15.99 -16.26 -30.06
CA THR A 2 15.20 -16.59 -28.87
C THR A 2 15.21 -15.39 -27.95
N ALA A 3 14.05 -14.73 -27.77
CA ALA A 3 13.87 -13.73 -26.73
C ALA A 3 14.36 -14.32 -25.40
N GLN A 4 15.33 -13.68 -24.75
CA GLN A 4 15.71 -14.03 -23.39
C GLN A 4 14.44 -13.92 -22.54
N ARG A 5 13.90 -15.06 -22.10
CA ARG A 5 12.76 -15.06 -21.17
C ARG A 5 13.25 -14.46 -19.86
N GLY A 6 12.81 -13.23 -19.57
CA GLY A 6 13.02 -12.63 -18.25
C GLY A 6 12.47 -13.54 -17.15
N THR A 7 13.15 -13.56 -16.01
CA THR A 7 12.73 -14.34 -14.84
C THR A 7 11.36 -13.83 -14.36
N ARG A 8 10.40 -14.73 -14.11
CA ARG A 8 9.06 -14.35 -13.64
C ARG A 8 9.13 -13.68 -12.25
N PRO A 9 8.25 -12.71 -11.92
CA PRO A 9 8.27 -12.00 -10.63
C PRO A 9 8.27 -12.93 -9.41
N ALA A 10 7.44 -13.99 -9.40
CA ALA A 10 7.43 -14.96 -8.31
C ALA A 10 8.80 -15.63 -8.08
N THR A 11 9.53 -15.95 -9.15
CA THR A 11 10.88 -16.52 -9.06
C THR A 11 11.90 -15.49 -8.58
N VAL A 12 11.78 -14.22 -9.01
CA VAL A 12 12.59 -13.11 -8.50
C VAL A 12 12.44 -12.98 -6.98
N ALA A 13 11.21 -12.92 -6.50
CA ALA A 13 10.91 -12.79 -5.06
C ALA A 13 11.47 -13.97 -4.26
N VAL A 14 11.20 -15.22 -4.68
CA VAL A 14 11.65 -16.44 -3.99
C VAL A 14 13.18 -16.53 -3.93
N ARG A 15 13.88 -16.14 -5.00
CA ARG A 15 15.35 -16.25 -5.09
C ARG A 15 16.09 -15.01 -4.59
N ALA A 16 15.39 -14.00 -4.09
CA ALA A 16 16.01 -12.77 -3.61
C ALA A 16 17.01 -13.05 -2.47
N GLY A 17 18.28 -12.74 -2.74
CA GLY A 17 19.42 -12.96 -1.85
C GLY A 17 19.86 -14.42 -1.69
N ILE A 18 19.26 -15.37 -2.43
CA ILE A 18 19.60 -16.79 -2.32
C ILE A 18 20.91 -17.09 -3.04
N ASP A 19 21.84 -17.77 -2.35
CA ASP A 19 23.15 -18.19 -2.89
C ASP A 19 23.98 -17.01 -3.41
N ARG A 20 23.96 -15.90 -2.65
CA ARG A 20 24.70 -14.65 -2.95
C ARG A 20 25.74 -14.28 -1.89
N ASP A 21 25.99 -15.14 -0.91
CA ASP A 21 27.03 -14.92 0.10
C ASP A 21 28.40 -15.35 -0.41
N ALA A 22 29.25 -14.39 -0.76
CA ALA A 22 30.61 -14.64 -1.24
C ALA A 22 31.59 -15.09 -0.14
N ALA A 23 31.26 -14.93 1.14
CA ALA A 23 32.17 -15.31 2.24
C ALA A 23 32.14 -16.81 2.52
N PHE A 24 30.94 -17.40 2.60
CA PHE A 24 30.77 -18.81 3.00
C PHE A 24 29.85 -19.62 2.09
N GLY A 25 29.28 -19.04 1.03
CA GLY A 25 28.31 -19.72 0.18
C GLY A 25 26.99 -20.01 0.89
N ALA A 26 26.61 -19.18 1.86
CA ALA A 26 25.35 -19.34 2.56
C ALA A 26 24.16 -19.23 1.57
N VAL A 27 23.31 -20.27 1.55
CA VAL A 27 22.10 -20.30 0.72
C VAL A 27 21.17 -19.14 1.10
N THR A 28 20.94 -18.91 2.40
CA THR A 28 20.19 -17.76 2.89
C THR A 28 21.15 -16.61 3.22
N PRO A 29 20.83 -15.35 2.87
CA PRO A 29 21.75 -14.24 3.03
C PRO A 29 22.04 -13.96 4.52
N PRO A 30 23.30 -13.76 4.92
CA PRO A 30 23.64 -13.32 6.26
C PRO A 30 22.99 -11.98 6.62
N LEU A 31 22.71 -11.82 7.91
CA LEU A 31 22.24 -10.56 8.48
C LEU A 31 23.43 -9.70 8.92
N VAL A 32 23.66 -8.60 8.21
CA VAL A 32 24.78 -7.68 8.45
C VAL A 32 24.31 -6.51 9.32
N LEU A 33 24.43 -6.67 10.64
CA LEU A 33 24.03 -5.66 11.63
C LEU A 33 25.05 -4.55 11.85
N SER A 34 26.28 -4.71 11.37
CA SER A 34 27.37 -3.77 11.67
C SER A 34 26.98 -2.34 11.31
N SER A 35 27.23 -1.40 12.23
CA SER A 35 26.96 0.02 11.98
C SER A 35 27.98 0.64 11.03
N ASN A 36 29.25 0.20 11.12
CA ASN A 36 30.37 0.69 10.33
C ASN A 36 31.11 -0.46 9.63
N PHE A 37 31.89 -0.10 8.62
CA PHE A 37 32.70 -1.03 7.84
C PHE A 37 34.12 -0.51 7.73
N SER A 38 35.11 -1.40 7.78
CA SER A 38 36.51 -1.01 7.65
C SER A 38 36.79 -0.45 6.26
N PHE A 39 37.67 0.55 6.19
CA PHE A 39 38.24 0.97 4.91
C PHE A 39 39.20 -0.10 4.40
N GLU A 40 39.46 -0.12 3.09
CA GLU A 40 40.48 -1.01 2.53
C GLU A 40 41.88 -0.56 2.96
N SER A 41 42.09 0.75 2.97
CA SER A 41 43.29 1.43 3.47
C SER A 41 42.97 2.91 3.74
N PHE A 42 43.92 3.69 4.25
CA PHE A 42 43.76 5.13 4.39
C PHE A 42 43.30 5.77 3.06
N GLY A 43 42.18 6.52 3.09
CA GLY A 43 41.59 7.18 1.93
C GLY A 43 40.85 6.28 0.92
N ARG A 44 40.78 4.96 1.13
CA ARG A 44 40.12 4.02 0.20
C ARG A 44 38.89 3.36 0.83
N LYS A 45 37.72 3.92 0.52
CA LYS A 45 36.42 3.43 0.98
C LYS A 45 36.06 2.10 0.30
N ARG A 46 35.40 1.19 1.03
CA ARG A 46 34.76 0.02 0.44
C ARG A 46 33.37 0.40 -0.11
N ALA A 47 32.66 -0.56 -0.70
CA ALA A 47 31.28 -0.37 -1.15
C ALA A 47 30.38 0.14 -0.02
N TYR A 48 30.55 -0.41 1.18
CA TYR A 48 29.90 0.01 2.41
C TYR A 48 30.90 0.64 3.37
N ASP A 49 30.49 1.72 4.03
CA ASP A 49 31.24 2.45 5.05
C ASP A 49 30.41 2.68 6.31
N TYR A 50 29.13 3.07 6.16
CA TYR A 50 28.23 3.30 7.28
C TYR A 50 26.77 2.92 6.97
N THR A 51 26.13 2.15 7.87
CA THR A 51 24.83 1.50 7.64
C THR A 51 23.67 2.48 7.44
N ARG A 52 23.73 3.72 7.95
CA ARG A 52 22.71 4.74 7.61
C ARG A 52 22.71 5.08 6.12
N SER A 53 23.87 5.05 5.48
CA SER A 53 24.07 5.43 4.08
C SER A 53 23.87 4.25 3.12
N GLY A 54 24.35 3.06 3.47
CA GLY A 54 24.18 1.84 2.69
C GLY A 54 24.44 0.60 3.55
N ASN A 55 23.67 -0.48 3.34
CA ASN A 55 23.84 -1.73 4.08
C ASN A 55 23.46 -2.92 3.19
N PRO A 56 24.32 -3.96 3.09
CA PRO A 56 24.09 -5.06 2.14
C PRO A 56 22.81 -5.86 2.40
N THR A 57 22.39 -6.04 3.66
CA THR A 57 21.13 -6.74 3.96
C THR A 57 19.92 -5.92 3.51
N ARG A 58 19.96 -4.60 3.71
CA ARG A 58 18.91 -3.69 3.27
C ARG A 58 18.86 -3.55 1.75
N ASP A 59 20.03 -3.52 1.11
CA ASP A 59 20.13 -3.38 -0.34
C ASP A 59 19.59 -4.62 -1.06
N LEU A 60 19.74 -5.84 -0.50
CA LEU A 60 19.10 -7.04 -1.06
C LEU A 60 17.57 -6.91 -1.15
N LEU A 61 16.93 -6.28 -0.15
CA LEU A 61 15.49 -6.00 -0.19
C LEU A 61 15.17 -4.92 -1.23
N ALA A 62 15.95 -3.84 -1.26
CA ALA A 62 15.78 -2.76 -2.23
C ALA A 62 15.90 -3.26 -3.69
N GLU A 63 16.93 -4.06 -3.98
CA GLU A 63 17.17 -4.69 -5.28
C GLU A 63 16.00 -5.58 -5.70
N ALA A 64 15.51 -6.42 -4.79
CA ALA A 64 14.40 -7.32 -5.07
C ALA A 64 13.11 -6.55 -5.39
N LEU A 65 12.79 -5.52 -4.61
CA LEU A 65 11.61 -4.69 -4.85
C LEU A 65 11.73 -3.87 -6.13
N ALA A 66 12.92 -3.33 -6.42
CA ALA A 66 13.17 -2.62 -7.67
C ALA A 66 12.98 -3.54 -8.88
N GLN A 67 13.50 -4.77 -8.82
CA GLN A 67 13.31 -5.74 -9.91
C GLN A 67 11.84 -6.16 -10.08
N LEU A 68 11.08 -6.29 -8.99
CA LEU A 68 9.66 -6.65 -9.04
C LEU A 68 8.78 -5.53 -9.62
N GLU A 69 9.10 -4.28 -9.31
CA GLU A 69 8.40 -3.11 -9.85
C GLU A 69 8.89 -2.71 -11.26
N GLY A 70 10.07 -3.19 -11.68
CA GLY A 70 10.70 -2.78 -12.94
C GLY A 70 11.41 -1.42 -12.85
N GLY A 71 11.84 -1.02 -11.66
CA GLY A 71 12.59 0.22 -11.43
C GLY A 71 14.11 0.05 -11.48
N ALA A 72 14.82 1.18 -11.58
CA ALA A 72 16.28 1.22 -11.63
C ALA A 72 16.94 0.98 -10.25
N GLY A 73 16.23 1.28 -9.16
CA GLY A 73 16.74 1.10 -7.81
C GLY A 73 15.69 1.42 -6.75
N GLY A 74 15.97 1.00 -5.51
CA GLY A 74 15.05 1.14 -4.38
C GLY A 74 15.73 1.72 -3.14
N VAL A 75 14.95 2.40 -2.30
CA VAL A 75 15.36 2.85 -0.97
C VAL A 75 14.41 2.24 0.05
N VAL A 76 14.95 1.55 1.05
CA VAL A 76 14.18 1.01 2.17
C VAL A 76 14.26 1.96 3.37
N THR A 77 13.09 2.36 3.88
CA THR A 77 12.94 3.30 4.99
C THR A 77 12.36 2.62 6.23
N SER A 78 12.45 3.29 7.38
CA SER A 78 11.96 2.76 8.66
C SER A 78 10.44 2.58 8.74
N THR A 79 9.66 3.29 7.94
CA THR A 79 8.19 3.15 7.88
C THR A 79 7.67 3.56 6.50
N GLY A 80 6.45 3.14 6.14
CA GLY A 80 5.77 3.67 4.95
C GLY A 80 5.64 5.19 4.96
N MET A 81 5.38 5.79 6.12
CA MET A 81 5.33 7.25 6.27
C MET A 81 6.69 7.91 6.03
N SER A 82 7.79 7.25 6.42
CA SER A 82 9.15 7.71 6.15
C SER A 82 9.49 7.62 4.65
N ALA A 83 8.96 6.63 3.94
CA ALA A 83 9.05 6.56 2.48
C ALA A 83 8.31 7.74 1.82
N MET A 84 7.11 8.08 2.31
CA MET A 84 6.38 9.26 1.83
C MET A 84 7.12 10.57 2.12
N ALA A 85 7.59 10.76 3.36
CA ALA A 85 8.36 11.94 3.74
C ALA A 85 9.64 12.09 2.90
N LEU A 86 10.33 10.97 2.62
CA LEU A 86 11.48 10.95 1.72
C LEU A 86 11.12 11.47 0.33
N VAL A 87 10.03 10.96 -0.26
CA VAL A 87 9.58 11.42 -1.59
C VAL A 87 9.23 12.90 -1.58
N LEU A 88 8.48 13.37 -0.57
CA LEU A 88 8.09 14.78 -0.48
C LEU A 88 9.31 15.70 -0.37
N HIS A 89 10.25 15.40 0.53
CA HIS A 89 11.49 16.17 0.67
C HIS A 89 12.38 16.10 -0.57
N ALA A 90 12.45 14.93 -1.20
CA ALA A 90 13.29 14.75 -2.37
C ALA A 90 12.71 15.47 -3.58
N LEU A 91 11.40 15.45 -3.81
CA LEU A 91 10.81 15.76 -5.12
C LEU A 91 9.92 17.00 -5.16
N VAL A 92 9.34 17.43 -4.04
CA VAL A 92 8.54 18.66 -4.00
C VAL A 92 9.47 19.83 -3.67
N PRO A 93 9.72 20.76 -4.62
CA PRO A 93 10.53 21.95 -4.32
C PRO A 93 9.80 22.84 -3.32
N GLU A 94 10.54 23.72 -2.66
CA GLU A 94 9.96 24.75 -1.80
C GLU A 94 8.97 25.61 -2.59
N GLY A 95 7.76 25.79 -2.05
CA GLY A 95 6.66 26.48 -2.75
C GLY A 95 6.09 25.71 -3.94
N GLY A 96 6.53 24.47 -4.17
CA GLY A 96 5.97 23.57 -5.19
C GLY A 96 4.51 23.20 -4.90
N ARG A 97 3.88 22.52 -5.86
CA ARG A 97 2.46 22.15 -5.79
C ARG A 97 2.28 20.64 -5.81
N LEU A 98 1.60 20.11 -4.80
CA LEU A 98 1.34 18.69 -4.60
C LEU A 98 -0.15 18.40 -4.82
N VAL A 99 -0.47 17.57 -5.81
CA VAL A 99 -1.83 17.07 -6.04
C VAL A 99 -1.97 15.68 -5.43
N VAL A 100 -2.97 15.46 -4.57
CA VAL A 100 -3.19 14.19 -3.86
C VAL A 100 -4.65 13.71 -3.97
N PRO A 101 -4.94 12.42 -3.77
CA PRO A 101 -6.30 11.92 -3.79
C PRO A 101 -7.05 12.33 -2.51
N HIS A 102 -8.33 12.67 -2.66
CA HIS A 102 -9.22 13.02 -1.53
C HIS A 102 -9.51 11.86 -0.55
N ASP A 103 -9.28 10.62 -1.01
CA ASP A 103 -9.56 9.37 -0.30
C ASP A 103 -8.28 8.56 -0.06
N ALA A 104 -7.13 9.23 0.01
CA ALA A 104 -5.88 8.63 0.45
C ALA A 104 -5.98 8.13 1.91
N TYR A 105 -5.08 7.22 2.29
CA TYR A 105 -4.93 6.79 3.68
C TYR A 105 -4.88 7.99 4.65
N GLY A 106 -5.61 7.90 5.77
CA GLY A 106 -5.69 8.98 6.77
C GLY A 106 -4.32 9.45 7.31
N GLY A 107 -3.32 8.57 7.38
CA GLY A 107 -1.95 8.96 7.74
C GLY A 107 -1.25 9.78 6.65
N SER A 108 -1.49 9.45 5.38
CA SER A 108 -1.04 10.23 4.22
C SER A 108 -1.66 11.62 4.24
N TRP A 109 -2.99 11.70 4.40
CA TRP A 109 -3.71 12.96 4.54
C TRP A 109 -3.13 13.83 5.66
N ARG A 110 -2.86 13.24 6.84
CA ARG A 110 -2.29 13.95 7.98
C ARG A 110 -0.89 14.51 7.67
N LEU A 111 -0.03 13.73 7.02
CA LEU A 111 1.31 14.18 6.64
C LEU A 111 1.27 15.32 5.64
N PHE A 112 0.47 15.19 4.57
CA PHE A 112 0.35 16.21 3.54
C PHE A 112 -0.14 17.54 4.12
N ASN A 113 -1.22 17.51 4.92
CA ASN A 113 -1.77 18.72 5.53
C ASN A 113 -0.82 19.37 6.53
N ALA A 114 -0.14 18.58 7.37
CA ALA A 114 0.78 19.11 8.38
C ALA A 114 2.03 19.77 7.77
N LEU A 115 2.50 19.27 6.62
CA LEU A 115 3.62 19.88 5.90
C LEU A 115 3.18 21.11 5.10
N ALA A 116 2.00 21.05 4.46
CA ALA A 116 1.41 22.20 3.78
C ALA A 116 1.12 23.36 4.75
N SER A 117 0.62 23.08 5.96
CA SER A 117 0.37 24.11 6.98
C SER A 117 1.65 24.79 7.49
N LYS A 118 2.81 24.18 7.27
CA LYS A 118 4.13 24.79 7.53
C LYS A 118 4.66 25.60 6.35
N GLY A 119 3.92 25.68 5.24
CA GLY A 119 4.30 26.41 4.04
C GLY A 119 5.33 25.69 3.17
N LEU A 120 5.53 24.38 3.33
CA LEU A 120 6.52 23.65 2.53
C LEU A 120 6.11 23.52 1.05
N PHE A 121 4.81 23.42 0.79
CA PHE A 121 4.23 23.34 -0.55
C PHE A 121 2.75 23.72 -0.54
N GLU A 122 2.21 24.06 -1.70
CA GLU A 122 0.77 24.15 -1.94
C GLU A 122 0.18 22.73 -2.03
N LEU A 123 -0.88 22.46 -1.27
CA LEU A 123 -1.59 21.18 -1.30
C LEU A 123 -2.92 21.30 -2.03
N VAL A 124 -3.12 20.45 -3.02
CA VAL A 124 -4.36 20.33 -3.79
C VAL A 124 -4.90 18.93 -3.60
N THR A 125 -6.09 18.83 -3.02
CA THR A 125 -6.77 17.54 -2.82
C THR A 125 -7.87 17.40 -3.86
N ALA A 126 -7.87 16.29 -4.61
CA ALA A 126 -8.80 16.08 -5.72
C ALA A 126 -9.31 14.63 -5.78
N ASP A 127 -10.46 14.43 -6.42
CA ASP A 127 -10.89 13.11 -6.84
C ASP A 127 -10.17 12.74 -8.14
N LEU A 128 -9.18 11.84 -8.07
CA LEU A 128 -8.38 11.45 -9.22
C LEU A 128 -9.07 10.39 -10.10
N THR A 129 -10.20 9.83 -9.64
CA THR A 129 -10.98 8.84 -10.40
C THR A 129 -11.80 9.46 -11.53
N ARG A 130 -11.95 10.79 -11.52
CA ARG A 130 -12.73 11.55 -12.48
C ARG A 130 -11.84 12.51 -13.25
N ALA A 131 -11.88 12.41 -14.59
CA ALA A 131 -11.04 13.22 -15.46
C ALA A 131 -11.20 14.73 -15.20
N HIS A 132 -12.42 15.24 -15.09
CA HIS A 132 -12.65 16.68 -14.91
C HIS A 132 -12.05 17.25 -13.61
N THR A 133 -12.12 16.53 -12.48
CA THR A 133 -11.53 16.97 -11.21
C THR A 133 -10.02 16.83 -11.22
N ARG A 134 -9.50 15.75 -11.81
CA ARG A 134 -8.05 15.56 -12.02
C ARG A 134 -7.46 16.69 -12.88
N ASP A 135 -8.07 16.94 -14.04
CA ASP A 135 -7.57 17.92 -15.01
C ASP A 135 -7.65 19.34 -14.44
N ALA A 136 -8.74 19.67 -13.73
CA ALA A 136 -8.85 20.95 -13.02
C ALA A 136 -7.78 21.10 -11.90
N ALA A 137 -7.48 20.03 -11.17
CA ALA A 137 -6.42 20.04 -10.16
C ALA A 137 -5.04 20.26 -10.77
N LEU A 138 -4.77 19.70 -11.96
CA LEU A 138 -3.50 19.81 -12.68
C LEU A 138 -3.36 21.10 -13.51
N ALA A 139 -4.45 21.81 -13.84
CA ALA A 139 -4.45 22.97 -14.72
C ALA A 139 -3.50 24.11 -14.30
N GLY A 140 -3.25 24.26 -12.99
CA GLY A 140 -2.30 25.24 -12.44
C GLY A 140 -0.83 24.78 -12.42
N GLY A 141 -0.51 23.65 -13.07
CA GLY A 141 0.78 22.96 -12.93
C GLY A 141 0.85 22.13 -11.64
N ALA A 142 1.76 21.17 -11.58
CA ALA A 142 2.06 20.44 -10.36
C ALA A 142 3.52 20.00 -10.35
N SER A 143 4.14 19.97 -9.18
CA SER A 143 5.47 19.37 -9.00
C SER A 143 5.36 17.86 -8.85
N VAL A 144 4.33 17.41 -8.13
CA VAL A 144 4.04 15.99 -7.91
C VAL A 144 2.53 15.75 -8.02
N VAL A 145 2.15 14.68 -8.71
CA VAL A 145 0.84 14.05 -8.59
C VAL A 145 0.99 12.73 -7.84
N TRP A 146 0.33 12.64 -6.68
CA TRP A 146 0.32 11.46 -5.83
C TRP A 146 -0.94 10.64 -6.09
N ILE A 147 -0.77 9.35 -6.38
CA ILE A 147 -1.84 8.41 -6.70
C ILE A 147 -1.83 7.30 -5.64
N GLU A 148 -3.00 6.93 -5.14
CA GLU A 148 -3.19 5.73 -4.30
C GLU A 148 -4.32 4.92 -4.96
N THR A 149 -4.02 3.72 -5.47
CA THR A 149 -4.99 2.89 -6.18
C THR A 149 -4.70 1.40 -5.95
N PRO A 150 -5.68 0.59 -5.52
CA PRO A 150 -6.99 0.97 -5.00
C PRO A 150 -6.88 1.85 -3.75
N SER A 151 -7.81 2.78 -3.56
CA SER A 151 -7.78 3.67 -2.37
C SER A 151 -8.19 2.96 -1.08
N ASN A 152 -7.61 3.35 0.05
CA ASN A 152 -8.00 2.89 1.38
C ASN A 152 -9.04 3.84 2.00
N PRO A 153 -10.25 3.40 2.43
CA PRO A 153 -10.73 2.02 2.52
C PRO A 153 -11.77 1.61 1.45
N LEU A 154 -12.13 2.50 0.51
CA LEU A 154 -13.27 2.32 -0.41
C LEU A 154 -12.91 1.61 -1.72
N LEU A 155 -11.63 1.29 -1.94
CA LEU A 155 -11.12 0.58 -3.10
C LEU A 155 -11.47 1.25 -4.44
N ARG A 156 -11.52 2.58 -4.46
CA ARG A 156 -11.71 3.32 -5.70
C ARG A 156 -10.49 3.12 -6.59
N ILE A 157 -10.73 3.02 -7.89
CA ILE A 157 -9.67 2.74 -8.87
C ILE A 157 -9.41 4.00 -9.68
N THR A 158 -8.19 4.54 -9.54
CA THR A 158 -7.67 5.61 -10.39
C THR A 158 -7.02 4.99 -11.63
N ASP A 159 -7.28 5.58 -12.81
CA ASP A 159 -6.64 5.17 -14.07
C ASP A 159 -5.19 5.63 -14.06
N LEU A 160 -4.26 4.67 -13.97
CA LEU A 160 -2.83 4.96 -13.83
C LEU A 160 -2.31 5.69 -15.07
N GLU A 161 -2.46 5.09 -16.24
CA GLU A 161 -1.94 5.62 -17.51
C GLU A 161 -2.49 7.03 -17.75
N ALA A 162 -3.81 7.21 -17.69
CA ALA A 162 -4.41 8.51 -17.96
C ALA A 162 -4.02 9.59 -16.93
N THR A 163 -3.79 9.23 -15.67
CA THR A 163 -3.42 10.20 -14.63
C THR A 163 -1.94 10.54 -14.67
N ILE A 164 -1.08 9.56 -14.95
CA ILE A 164 0.35 9.74 -15.14
C ILE A 164 0.60 10.64 -16.36
N GLU A 165 -0.04 10.35 -17.50
CA GLU A 165 0.08 11.17 -18.71
C GLU A 165 -0.37 12.61 -18.49
N ALA A 166 -1.50 12.82 -17.81
CA ALA A 166 -1.99 14.16 -17.47
C ALA A 166 -1.03 14.91 -16.54
N GLY A 167 -0.42 14.21 -15.57
CA GLY A 167 0.61 14.78 -14.70
C GLY A 167 1.87 15.18 -15.46
N HIS A 168 2.39 14.30 -16.31
CA HIS A 168 3.56 14.56 -17.15
C HIS A 168 3.33 15.72 -18.12
N ALA A 169 2.12 15.86 -18.67
CA ALA A 169 1.76 16.97 -19.56
C ALA A 169 1.90 18.36 -18.92
N VAL A 170 1.83 18.45 -17.58
CA VAL A 170 2.05 19.69 -16.81
C VAL A 170 3.40 19.72 -16.08
N GLY A 171 4.30 18.77 -16.39
CA GLY A 171 5.65 18.68 -15.82
C GLY A 171 5.73 18.06 -14.42
N ALA A 172 4.65 17.42 -13.94
CA ALA A 172 4.64 16.80 -12.62
C ALA A 172 5.36 15.44 -12.61
N ILE A 173 5.97 15.09 -11.48
CA ILE A 173 6.42 13.71 -11.21
C ILE A 173 5.22 12.90 -10.71
N ALA A 174 4.97 11.74 -11.29
CA ALA A 174 3.93 10.82 -10.87
C ALA A 174 4.46 9.83 -9.82
N VAL A 175 3.86 9.88 -8.63
CA VAL A 175 4.17 9.00 -7.50
C VAL A 175 2.96 8.11 -7.23
N VAL A 176 3.16 6.79 -7.15
CA VAL A 176 2.08 5.84 -6.87
C VAL A 176 2.35 5.09 -5.57
N ASP A 177 1.45 5.21 -4.59
CA ASP A 177 1.41 4.30 -3.45
C ASP A 177 0.73 2.99 -3.87
N ASN A 178 1.52 1.92 -3.96
CA ASN A 178 1.10 0.61 -4.45
C ASN A 178 0.95 -0.42 -3.30
N THR A 179 0.80 0.06 -2.07
CA THR A 179 0.74 -0.77 -0.86
C THR A 179 -0.38 -1.83 -0.90
N PHE A 180 -1.55 -1.50 -1.48
CA PHE A 180 -2.75 -2.35 -1.41
C PHE A 180 -2.69 -3.60 -2.30
N LEU A 181 -1.90 -3.57 -3.37
CA LEU A 181 -1.78 -4.67 -4.32
C LEU A 181 -0.41 -5.32 -4.31
N SER A 182 0.61 -4.61 -3.82
CA SER A 182 2.02 -5.00 -3.89
C SER A 182 2.53 -5.15 -5.35
N PRO A 183 3.84 -5.31 -5.55
CA PRO A 183 4.41 -5.56 -6.88
C PRO A 183 3.91 -6.87 -7.53
N ALA A 184 3.25 -7.74 -6.75
CA ALA A 184 2.71 -9.01 -7.26
C ALA A 184 1.45 -8.83 -8.12
N LEU A 185 0.64 -7.79 -7.86
CA LEU A 185 -0.65 -7.59 -8.52
C LEU A 185 -0.76 -6.29 -9.32
N GLN A 186 0.14 -5.32 -9.11
CA GLN A 186 0.19 -4.10 -9.91
C GLN A 186 1.62 -3.57 -9.95
N GLN A 187 2.05 -3.07 -11.12
CA GLN A 187 3.41 -2.57 -11.35
C GLN A 187 3.35 -1.16 -11.98
N PRO A 188 3.17 -0.09 -11.18
CA PRO A 188 2.86 1.24 -11.71
C PRO A 188 3.94 1.82 -12.64
N ILE A 189 5.21 1.41 -12.50
CA ILE A 189 6.29 1.84 -13.41
C ILE A 189 6.01 1.41 -14.86
N ALA A 190 5.36 0.27 -15.07
CA ALA A 190 4.96 -0.20 -16.40
C ALA A 190 3.94 0.73 -17.09
N PHE A 191 3.24 1.57 -16.32
CA PHE A 191 2.31 2.59 -16.79
C PHE A 191 2.93 4.00 -16.83
N GLY A 192 4.25 4.10 -16.63
CA GLY A 192 4.99 5.35 -16.70
C GLY A 192 5.20 6.06 -15.38
N ALA A 193 4.81 5.49 -14.23
CA ALA A 193 5.07 6.12 -12.93
C ALA A 193 6.57 6.39 -12.74
N ASP A 194 6.94 7.55 -12.22
CA ASP A 194 8.33 7.91 -11.95
C ASP A 194 8.82 7.25 -10.66
N VAL A 195 7.94 7.15 -9.68
CA VAL A 195 8.22 6.62 -8.35
C VAL A 195 7.07 5.77 -7.84
N VAL A 196 7.39 4.63 -7.22
CA VAL A 196 6.42 3.78 -6.51
C VAL A 196 6.78 3.71 -5.03
N VAL A 197 5.79 3.86 -4.17
CA VAL A 197 5.92 3.82 -2.71
C VAL A 197 5.18 2.61 -2.17
N HIS A 198 5.75 1.99 -1.15
CA HIS A 198 5.15 0.91 -0.39
C HIS A 198 5.28 1.13 1.10
N SER A 199 4.25 0.79 1.86
CA SER A 199 4.41 0.33 3.23
C SER A 199 4.74 -1.17 3.22
N THR A 200 6.01 -1.52 3.44
CA THR A 200 6.42 -2.94 3.46
C THR A 200 5.83 -3.71 4.63
N THR A 201 5.34 -3.01 5.65
CA THR A 201 4.53 -3.50 6.77
C THR A 201 3.36 -4.39 6.36
N LYS A 202 2.85 -4.20 5.14
CA LYS A 202 1.64 -4.87 4.65
C LYS A 202 2.01 -6.15 3.92
N TYR A 203 1.48 -6.37 2.72
CA TYR A 203 1.66 -7.63 1.98
C TYR A 203 3.13 -8.03 1.73
N ILE A 204 4.04 -7.06 1.56
CA ILE A 204 5.46 -7.34 1.27
C ILE A 204 6.11 -8.13 2.42
N ASN A 205 6.06 -7.64 3.67
CA ASN A 205 6.44 -8.44 4.83
C ASN A 205 5.39 -9.54 5.06
N GLY A 206 4.13 -9.16 5.26
CA GLY A 206 2.99 -10.07 5.33
C GLY A 206 2.86 -10.90 6.61
N HIS A 207 3.64 -10.61 7.65
CA HIS A 207 3.63 -11.38 8.91
C HIS A 207 3.38 -10.48 10.13
N SER A 208 3.00 -9.22 9.90
CA SER A 208 2.60 -8.25 10.93
C SER A 208 3.63 -8.05 12.06
N ASP A 209 4.91 -8.25 11.74
CA ASP A 209 6.03 -8.22 12.69
C ASP A 209 7.10 -7.18 12.34
N VAL A 210 6.93 -6.43 11.24
CA VAL A 210 7.84 -5.37 10.80
C VAL A 210 7.06 -4.13 10.39
N ILE A 211 7.52 -2.96 10.87
CA ILE A 211 7.15 -1.67 10.27
C ILE A 211 8.27 -1.26 9.31
N GLY A 212 7.91 -0.87 8.08
CA GLY A 212 8.89 -0.50 7.06
C GLY A 212 8.25 0.19 5.87
N GLY A 213 9.08 0.82 5.05
CA GLY A 213 8.68 1.45 3.79
C GLY A 213 9.70 1.19 2.69
N ALA A 214 9.27 1.35 1.45
CA ALA A 214 10.15 1.31 0.28
C ALA A 214 9.74 2.37 -0.74
N VAL A 215 10.74 2.93 -1.43
CA VAL A 215 10.56 3.85 -2.56
C VAL A 215 11.36 3.29 -3.74
N ILE A 216 10.69 2.97 -4.84
CA ILE A 216 11.30 2.49 -6.08
C ILE A 216 11.26 3.60 -7.11
N ALA A 217 12.40 3.91 -7.71
CA ALA A 217 12.49 4.90 -8.78
C ALA A 217 12.59 4.22 -10.14
N ARG A 218 11.94 4.81 -11.15
CA ARG A 218 12.01 4.33 -12.53
C ARG A 218 13.41 4.44 -13.12
N ASP A 219 14.13 5.52 -12.84
CA ASP A 219 15.46 5.79 -13.39
C ASP A 219 16.54 6.03 -12.31
N THR A 220 17.80 5.90 -12.75
CA THR A 220 18.97 5.99 -11.88
C THR A 220 19.13 7.36 -11.24
N ALA A 221 18.81 8.45 -11.95
CA ALA A 221 18.98 9.81 -11.42
C ALA A 221 18.01 10.07 -10.26
N LEU A 222 16.76 9.65 -10.39
CA LEU A 222 15.79 9.69 -9.30
C LEU A 222 16.21 8.79 -8.14
N HIS A 223 16.69 7.58 -8.42
CA HIS A 223 17.19 6.67 -7.38
C HIS A 223 18.35 7.28 -6.57
N GLU A 224 19.34 7.88 -7.23
CA GLU A 224 20.48 8.54 -6.59
C GLU A 224 20.02 9.72 -5.72
N ARG A 225 19.11 10.56 -6.23
CA ARG A 225 18.52 11.68 -5.47
C ARG A 225 17.80 11.20 -4.22
N LEU A 226 16.98 10.15 -4.33
CA LEU A 226 16.27 9.55 -3.19
C LEU A 226 17.25 8.93 -2.18
N THR A 227 18.30 8.25 -2.66
CA THR A 227 19.32 7.65 -1.79
C THR A 227 20.06 8.71 -0.99
N TRP A 228 20.43 9.82 -1.64
CA TRP A 228 21.08 10.95 -0.98
C TRP A 228 20.19 11.55 0.11
N TRP A 229 18.91 11.83 -0.20
CA TRP A 229 17.97 12.38 0.77
C TRP A 229 17.66 11.41 1.91
N ALA A 230 17.57 10.12 1.64
CA ALA A 230 17.30 9.12 2.67
C ALA A 230 18.42 9.08 3.72
N ASN A 231 19.67 9.20 3.26
CA ASN A 231 20.84 9.30 4.11
C ASN A 231 20.86 10.62 4.90
N ALA A 232 20.57 11.75 4.23
CA ALA A 232 20.58 13.08 4.84
C ALA A 232 19.51 13.23 5.93
N LEU A 233 18.30 12.72 5.68
CA LEU A 233 17.18 12.74 6.62
C LEU A 233 17.29 11.66 7.71
N GLY A 234 18.15 10.66 7.52
CA GLY A 234 18.30 9.54 8.47
C GLY A 234 17.08 8.63 8.55
N VAL A 235 16.34 8.48 7.44
CA VAL A 235 15.07 7.73 7.39
C VAL A 235 15.24 6.26 7.00
N THR A 236 16.47 5.80 6.76
CA THR A 236 16.76 4.44 6.30
C THR A 236 16.37 3.38 7.34
N GLY A 237 15.88 2.23 6.85
CA GLY A 237 15.39 1.14 7.69
C GLY A 237 16.48 0.30 8.35
N SER A 238 16.09 -0.44 9.39
CA SER A 238 16.94 -1.41 10.10
C SER A 238 17.36 -2.57 9.19
N PRO A 239 18.62 -3.05 9.26
CA PRO A 239 19.02 -4.28 8.56
C PRO A 239 18.25 -5.52 9.02
N PHE A 240 17.90 -5.61 10.31
CA PHE A 240 17.13 -6.73 10.85
C PHE A 240 15.72 -6.79 10.25
N ASP A 241 15.04 -5.64 10.20
CA ASP A 241 13.71 -5.52 9.61
C ASP A 241 13.73 -5.79 8.10
N SER A 242 14.82 -5.39 7.42
CA SER A 242 15.03 -5.69 6.01
C SER A 242 15.18 -7.19 5.76
N PHE A 243 15.89 -7.90 6.65
CA PHE A 243 16.01 -9.37 6.59
C PHE A 243 14.65 -10.06 6.79
N LEU A 244 13.86 -9.65 7.78
CA LEU A 244 12.52 -10.20 8.01
C LEU A 244 11.55 -9.90 6.86
N THR A 245 11.59 -8.66 6.35
CA THR A 245 10.79 -8.27 5.19
C THR A 245 11.18 -9.07 3.95
N LEU A 246 12.47 -9.26 3.68
CA LEU A 246 12.96 -10.08 2.58
C LEU A 246 12.55 -11.56 2.74
N ARG A 247 12.52 -12.07 3.98
CA ARG A 247 11.99 -13.41 4.27
C ARG A 247 10.51 -13.51 3.92
N GLY A 248 9.71 -12.51 4.30
CA GLY A 248 8.29 -12.43 3.97
C GLY A 248 8.00 -12.28 2.47
N LEU A 249 8.85 -11.53 1.76
CA LEU A 249 8.74 -11.32 0.31
C LEU A 249 8.80 -12.63 -0.47
N ARG A 250 9.59 -13.61 -0.01
CA ARG A 250 9.72 -14.93 -0.67
C ARG A 250 8.42 -15.72 -0.72
N THR A 251 7.46 -15.42 0.15
CA THR A 251 6.14 -16.08 0.16
C THR A 251 5.03 -15.20 -0.38
N LEU A 252 5.33 -13.98 -0.88
CA LEU A 252 4.33 -13.03 -1.37
C LEU A 252 3.38 -13.66 -2.39
N ASP A 253 3.90 -14.25 -3.46
CA ASP A 253 3.07 -14.88 -4.50
C ASP A 253 2.18 -16.01 -3.95
N ALA A 254 2.73 -16.88 -3.09
CA ALA A 254 1.98 -17.97 -2.48
C ALA A 254 0.85 -17.47 -1.57
N ARG A 255 1.13 -16.46 -0.73
CA ARG A 255 0.13 -15.83 0.15
C ARG A 255 -0.94 -15.12 -0.67
N MET A 256 -0.56 -14.37 -1.70
CA MET A 256 -1.51 -13.62 -2.53
C MET A 256 -2.51 -14.50 -3.28
N ARG A 257 -2.17 -15.75 -3.58
CA ARG A 257 -3.13 -16.71 -4.16
C ARG A 257 -4.26 -17.02 -3.17
N ILE A 258 -3.90 -17.42 -1.94
CA ILE A 258 -4.88 -17.77 -0.90
C ILE A 258 -5.67 -16.55 -0.45
N HIS A 259 -5.01 -15.39 -0.28
CA HIS A 259 -5.68 -14.12 0.00
C HIS A 259 -6.79 -13.81 -1.01
N GLN A 260 -6.50 -13.93 -2.30
CA GLN A 260 -7.49 -13.65 -3.36
C GLN A 260 -8.61 -14.68 -3.41
N GLU A 261 -8.29 -15.97 -3.24
CA GLU A 261 -9.28 -17.05 -3.14
C GLU A 261 -10.26 -16.79 -1.99
N ASN A 262 -9.73 -16.51 -0.80
CA ASN A 262 -10.53 -16.23 0.38
C ASN A 262 -11.36 -14.94 0.21
N ALA A 263 -10.77 -13.86 -0.29
CA ALA A 263 -11.49 -12.61 -0.50
C ALA A 263 -12.65 -12.78 -1.49
N HIS A 264 -12.45 -13.49 -2.59
CA HIS A 264 -13.51 -13.79 -3.54
C HIS A 264 -14.65 -14.59 -2.89
N ALA A 265 -14.29 -15.63 -2.12
CA ALA A 265 -15.24 -16.47 -1.41
C ALA A 265 -16.07 -15.72 -0.36
N LEU A 266 -15.52 -14.69 0.28
CA LEU A 266 -16.25 -13.84 1.23
C LEU A 266 -17.13 -12.80 0.52
N VAL A 267 -16.66 -12.24 -0.60
CA VAL A 267 -17.44 -11.32 -1.41
C VAL A 267 -18.74 -11.97 -1.89
N GLU A 268 -18.70 -13.25 -2.30
CA GLU A 268 -19.90 -14.01 -2.67
C GLU A 268 -20.96 -14.07 -1.54
N ARG A 269 -20.53 -14.08 -0.27
CA ARG A 269 -21.42 -14.09 0.91
C ARG A 269 -21.97 -12.70 1.20
N CYS A 270 -21.17 -11.67 1.02
CA CYS A 270 -21.56 -10.29 1.29
C CYS A 270 -22.52 -9.74 0.22
N VAL A 271 -22.29 -10.07 -1.05
CA VAL A 271 -23.09 -9.56 -2.17
C VAL A 271 -24.51 -10.09 -2.06
N ARG A 272 -25.48 -9.17 -1.80
CA ARG A 272 -26.92 -9.40 -1.60
C ARG A 272 -27.37 -9.76 -0.19
N HIS A 273 -26.49 -9.74 0.82
CA HIS A 273 -26.95 -9.91 2.20
C HIS A 273 -27.79 -8.70 2.64
N PRO A 274 -29.00 -8.87 3.21
CA PRO A 274 -29.91 -7.76 3.57
C PRO A 274 -29.42 -6.85 4.69
N ALA A 275 -28.28 -7.17 5.32
CA ALA A 275 -27.64 -6.30 6.31
C ALA A 275 -26.71 -5.26 5.67
N LEU A 276 -26.35 -5.44 4.39
CA LEU A 276 -25.34 -4.67 3.70
C LEU A 276 -25.96 -3.74 2.66
N ARG A 277 -25.59 -2.48 2.76
CA ARG A 277 -25.91 -1.42 1.79
C ARG A 277 -25.05 -1.52 0.53
N VAL A 278 -23.74 -1.67 0.74
CA VAL A 278 -22.72 -1.62 -0.31
C VAL A 278 -21.59 -2.58 0.01
N VAL A 279 -21.05 -3.23 -1.02
CA VAL A 279 -19.79 -3.97 -0.98
C VAL A 279 -18.82 -3.31 -1.95
N HIS A 280 -17.70 -2.83 -1.42
CA HIS A 280 -16.59 -2.25 -2.16
C HIS A 280 -15.56 -3.34 -2.42
N PHE A 281 -15.53 -3.86 -3.64
CA PHE A 281 -14.51 -4.81 -4.10
C PHE A 281 -14.30 -4.68 -5.61
N PRO A 282 -13.06 -4.41 -6.09
CA PRO A 282 -12.79 -4.20 -7.51
C PRO A 282 -13.13 -5.40 -8.41
N GLY A 283 -13.19 -6.61 -7.85
CA GLY A 283 -13.58 -7.82 -8.59
C GLY A 283 -15.07 -7.94 -8.89
N LEU A 284 -15.93 -7.08 -8.32
CA LEU A 284 -17.36 -7.07 -8.63
C LEU A 284 -17.63 -6.34 -9.94
N ALA A 285 -18.38 -6.96 -10.85
CA ALA A 285 -18.76 -6.34 -12.13
C ALA A 285 -19.54 -5.00 -11.96
N THR A 286 -20.22 -4.83 -10.82
CA THR A 286 -20.94 -3.60 -10.47
C THR A 286 -20.05 -2.53 -9.84
N HIS A 287 -18.80 -2.84 -9.51
CA HIS A 287 -17.87 -1.87 -8.95
C HIS A 287 -17.48 -0.84 -10.02
N PRO A 288 -17.57 0.48 -9.77
CA PRO A 288 -17.31 1.51 -10.78
C PRO A 288 -15.94 1.41 -11.47
N GLY A 289 -14.94 0.90 -10.75
CA GLY A 289 -13.58 0.71 -11.26
C GLY A 289 -13.29 -0.68 -11.84
N HIS A 290 -14.26 -1.60 -11.94
CA HIS A 290 -14.01 -3.00 -12.28
C HIS A 290 -13.30 -3.21 -13.62
N ALA A 291 -13.83 -2.60 -14.69
CA ALA A 291 -13.26 -2.74 -16.03
C ALA A 291 -11.84 -2.18 -16.10
N LEU A 292 -11.54 -1.13 -15.33
CA LEU A 292 -10.20 -0.57 -15.22
C LEU A 292 -9.28 -1.48 -14.41
N ALA A 293 -9.76 -2.04 -13.29
CA ALA A 293 -9.02 -2.99 -12.49
C ALA A 293 -8.55 -4.20 -13.30
N ILE A 294 -9.41 -4.77 -14.14
CA ILE A 294 -9.04 -5.87 -15.06
C ILE A 294 -7.89 -5.47 -16.00
N ARG A 295 -7.87 -4.22 -16.48
CA ARG A 295 -6.85 -3.77 -17.43
C ARG A 295 -5.48 -3.53 -16.78
N GLN A 296 -5.46 -2.96 -15.57
CA GLN A 296 -4.22 -2.46 -14.94
C GLN A 296 -3.73 -3.28 -13.73
N GLN A 297 -4.41 -4.36 -13.37
CA GLN A 297 -4.06 -5.23 -12.25
C GLN A 297 -4.02 -6.70 -12.70
N ALA A 298 -3.11 -7.49 -12.15
CA ALA A 298 -3.04 -8.94 -12.37
C ALA A 298 -4.02 -9.73 -11.49
N GLY A 299 -4.71 -9.05 -10.58
CA GLY A 299 -5.72 -9.60 -9.69
C GLY A 299 -6.32 -8.52 -8.79
N PHE A 300 -7.44 -8.80 -8.14
CA PHE A 300 -8.24 -7.79 -7.42
C PHE A 300 -7.79 -7.57 -5.96
N GLY A 301 -6.81 -8.34 -5.49
CA GLY A 301 -6.33 -8.28 -4.11
C GLY A 301 -7.30 -8.91 -3.10
N ALA A 302 -7.09 -8.60 -1.82
CA ALA A 302 -7.84 -9.19 -0.71
C ALA A 302 -8.32 -8.19 0.34
N MET A 303 -8.35 -6.92 -0.05
CA MET A 303 -9.01 -5.88 0.73
C MET A 303 -10.48 -5.81 0.33
N LEU A 304 -11.36 -5.65 1.32
CA LEU A 304 -12.81 -5.57 1.13
C LEU A 304 -13.36 -4.44 2.00
N GLY A 305 -14.21 -3.59 1.44
CA GLY A 305 -15.02 -2.65 2.20
C GLY A 305 -16.48 -3.09 2.22
N ILE A 306 -17.15 -3.04 3.37
CA ILE A 306 -18.59 -3.33 3.49
C ILE A 306 -19.28 -2.21 4.27
N GLU A 307 -20.45 -1.78 3.81
CA GLU A 307 -21.26 -0.77 4.49
C GLU A 307 -22.53 -1.41 5.03
N LEU A 308 -22.73 -1.36 6.34
CA LEU A 308 -23.92 -1.89 7.01
C LEU A 308 -25.06 -0.87 7.01
N ASP A 309 -26.31 -1.32 6.84
CA ASP A 309 -27.49 -0.43 6.79
C ASP A 309 -27.89 0.14 8.17
N GLY A 310 -27.72 -0.61 9.27
CA GLY A 310 -28.12 -0.21 10.63
C GLY A 310 -27.06 0.56 11.43
N GLY A 311 -26.23 1.35 10.73
CA GLY A 311 -25.25 2.24 11.35
C GLY A 311 -24.33 1.59 12.39
N VAL A 312 -24.04 2.33 13.47
CA VAL A 312 -23.09 1.94 14.52
C VAL A 312 -23.57 0.72 15.32
N ASP A 313 -24.88 0.54 15.51
CA ASP A 313 -25.41 -0.61 16.25
C ASP A 313 -25.28 -1.90 15.44
N ALA A 314 -25.51 -1.86 14.13
CA ALA A 314 -25.20 -2.97 13.24
C ALA A 314 -23.70 -3.28 13.22
N VAL A 315 -22.83 -2.26 13.17
CA VAL A 315 -21.37 -2.43 13.28
C VAL A 315 -21.00 -3.13 14.59
N ARG A 316 -21.52 -2.67 15.73
CA ARG A 316 -21.26 -3.27 17.04
C ARG A 316 -21.71 -4.74 17.08
N ALA A 317 -22.89 -5.04 16.54
CA ALA A 317 -23.41 -6.40 16.48
C ALA A 317 -22.59 -7.31 15.55
N PHE A 318 -22.16 -6.80 14.39
CA PHE A 318 -21.29 -7.50 13.46
C PHE A 318 -19.98 -7.92 14.16
N LEU A 319 -19.30 -6.95 14.80
CA LEU A 319 -18.01 -7.16 15.46
C LEU A 319 -18.09 -8.03 16.72
N GLY A 320 -19.22 -8.01 17.44
CA GLY A 320 -19.39 -8.56 18.79
C GLY A 320 -19.32 -10.10 18.94
N GLY A 321 -18.74 -10.83 17.99
CA GLY A 321 -18.60 -12.28 18.06
C GLY A 321 -17.74 -12.88 16.96
N LEU A 322 -16.86 -12.08 16.34
CA LEU A 322 -15.89 -12.58 15.36
C LEU A 322 -14.84 -13.44 16.06
N ARG A 323 -14.40 -14.51 15.40
CA ARG A 323 -13.39 -15.45 15.91
C ARG A 323 -12.14 -15.49 15.04
N CYS A 324 -12.32 -15.34 13.73
CA CYS A 324 -11.24 -15.39 12.75
C CYS A 324 -10.72 -13.98 12.44
N PHE A 325 -11.57 -12.96 12.53
CA PHE A 325 -11.20 -11.58 12.27
C PHE A 325 -10.84 -10.84 13.55
N THR A 326 -9.57 -10.42 13.66
CA THR A 326 -9.14 -9.57 14.77
C THR A 326 -9.51 -8.11 14.50
N LEU A 327 -10.16 -7.44 15.46
CA LEU A 327 -10.43 -6.01 15.39
C LEU A 327 -9.14 -5.22 15.64
N ALA A 328 -8.48 -4.77 14.57
CA ALA A 328 -7.20 -4.08 14.64
C ALA A 328 -6.96 -3.15 13.45
N GLU A 329 -6.01 -2.22 13.60
CA GLU A 329 -5.45 -1.50 12.47
C GLU A 329 -4.48 -2.37 11.67
N SER A 330 -3.85 -1.81 10.62
CA SER A 330 -3.02 -2.54 9.64
C SER A 330 -3.83 -3.41 8.66
N LEU A 331 -3.12 -4.14 7.77
CA LEU A 331 -3.65 -5.03 6.74
C LEU A 331 -2.51 -5.84 6.09
N GLY A 332 -2.87 -6.85 5.31
CA GLY A 332 -1.96 -7.61 4.45
C GLY A 332 -1.06 -8.62 5.17
N GLY A 333 -1.29 -8.83 6.47
CA GLY A 333 -0.74 -9.96 7.23
C GLY A 333 -1.40 -11.28 6.84
N VAL A 334 -0.83 -12.40 7.29
CA VAL A 334 -1.41 -13.72 7.08
C VAL A 334 -2.72 -13.93 7.83
N GLU A 335 -2.91 -13.20 8.93
CA GLU A 335 -4.11 -13.18 9.76
C GLU A 335 -5.17 -12.22 9.22
N SER A 336 -6.43 -12.64 9.33
CA SER A 336 -7.60 -11.86 8.96
C SER A 336 -7.85 -10.73 9.96
N LEU A 337 -7.95 -9.50 9.46
CA LEU A 337 -8.20 -8.30 10.27
C LEU A 337 -9.47 -7.59 9.81
N ILE A 338 -10.16 -6.97 10.76
CA ILE A 338 -11.25 -6.04 10.48
C ILE A 338 -11.00 -4.71 11.20
N ALA A 339 -11.33 -3.62 10.52
CA ALA A 339 -11.21 -2.27 11.07
C ALA A 339 -12.49 -1.48 10.82
N HIS A 340 -12.82 -0.60 11.77
CA HIS A 340 -13.83 0.44 11.59
C HIS A 340 -13.13 1.76 11.23
N PRO A 341 -13.06 2.16 9.95
CA PRO A 341 -12.20 3.26 9.51
C PRO A 341 -12.49 4.59 10.20
N ALA A 342 -13.77 4.90 10.47
CA ALA A 342 -14.18 6.17 11.07
C ALA A 342 -13.59 6.40 12.48
N THR A 343 -13.41 5.34 13.28
CA THR A 343 -12.88 5.43 14.66
C THR A 343 -11.46 4.90 14.82
N MET A 344 -10.86 4.36 13.75
CA MET A 344 -9.53 3.75 13.77
C MET A 344 -8.64 4.41 12.69
N THR A 345 -8.44 3.74 11.55
CA THR A 345 -7.45 4.10 10.53
C THR A 345 -7.61 5.47 9.90
N HIS A 346 -8.82 6.04 9.89
CA HIS A 346 -9.13 7.37 9.35
C HIS A 346 -9.62 8.35 10.43
N ALA A 347 -9.46 8.01 11.71
CA ALA A 347 -9.77 8.92 12.82
C ALA A 347 -8.92 10.20 12.78
N ALA A 348 -7.77 10.16 12.09
CA ALA A 348 -6.90 11.31 11.88
C ALA A 348 -7.45 12.36 10.90
N MET A 349 -8.39 11.99 10.03
CA MET A 349 -9.06 12.96 9.13
C MET A 349 -10.11 13.75 9.90
N SER A 350 -10.38 14.99 9.48
CA SER A 350 -11.55 15.72 10.01
C SER A 350 -12.86 15.02 9.61
N PRO A 351 -13.96 15.20 10.37
CA PRO A 351 -15.28 14.68 9.99
C PRO A 351 -15.70 15.12 8.58
N GLU A 352 -15.39 16.36 8.19
CA GLU A 352 -15.70 16.91 6.86
C GLU A 352 -14.91 16.17 5.77
N ALA A 353 -13.61 15.93 5.99
CA ALA A 353 -12.77 15.22 5.05
C ALA A 353 -13.20 13.75 4.91
N ARG A 354 -13.59 13.08 6.00
CA ARG A 354 -14.16 11.72 5.94
C ARG A 354 -15.46 11.69 5.14
N ARG A 355 -16.37 12.62 5.39
CA ARG A 355 -17.63 12.73 4.62
C ARG A 355 -17.36 12.98 3.14
N ALA A 356 -16.43 13.87 2.80
CA ALA A 356 -16.03 14.13 1.42
C ALA A 356 -15.43 12.89 0.74
N ALA A 357 -14.65 12.09 1.47
CA ALA A 357 -14.12 10.81 1.01
C ALA A 357 -15.18 9.69 0.94
N GLY A 358 -16.39 9.89 1.48
CA GLY A 358 -17.44 8.86 1.53
C GLY A 358 -17.26 7.82 2.65
N ILE A 359 -16.46 8.13 3.68
CA ILE A 359 -16.23 7.24 4.82
C ILE A 359 -17.31 7.47 5.87
N GLY A 360 -18.34 6.61 5.87
CA GLY A 360 -19.44 6.64 6.82
C GLY A 360 -19.21 5.78 8.08
N ASP A 361 -20.05 5.98 9.09
CA ASP A 361 -19.98 5.29 10.40
C ASP A 361 -20.43 3.82 10.35
N GLY A 362 -21.02 3.38 9.23
CA GLY A 362 -21.38 1.97 8.99
C GLY A 362 -20.33 1.19 8.21
N LEU A 363 -19.19 1.81 7.86
CA LEU A 363 -18.17 1.21 7.02
C LEU A 363 -17.24 0.30 7.85
N LEU A 364 -17.09 -0.94 7.41
CA LEU A 364 -16.07 -1.86 7.89
C LEU A 364 -15.11 -2.20 6.75
N ARG A 365 -13.82 -2.32 7.08
CA ARG A 365 -12.78 -2.72 6.14
C ARG A 365 -12.16 -4.02 6.61
N LEU A 366 -12.17 -5.02 5.75
CA LEU A 366 -11.59 -6.33 5.99
C LEU A 366 -10.27 -6.45 5.22
N SER A 367 -9.25 -6.96 5.90
CA SER A 367 -8.04 -7.51 5.32
C SER A 367 -8.17 -9.01 5.44
N VAL A 368 -8.50 -9.69 4.34
CA VAL A 368 -8.78 -11.13 4.36
C VAL A 368 -7.46 -11.90 4.36
N GLY A 369 -7.25 -12.73 5.38
CA GLY A 369 -6.05 -13.52 5.61
C GLY A 369 -5.97 -14.81 4.79
N ILE A 370 -5.12 -15.73 5.21
CA ILE A 370 -4.88 -17.03 4.58
C ILE A 370 -5.36 -18.22 5.42
N GLU A 371 -6.27 -17.98 6.36
CA GLU A 371 -6.96 -19.04 7.10
C GLU A 371 -7.77 -19.94 6.17
N HIS A 372 -8.29 -21.06 6.72
CA HIS A 372 -9.17 -21.93 5.97
C HIS A 372 -10.45 -21.17 5.57
N VAL A 373 -10.80 -21.24 4.28
CA VAL A 373 -11.89 -20.43 3.70
C VAL A 373 -13.25 -20.67 4.38
N ASP A 374 -13.52 -21.90 4.81
CA ASP A 374 -14.79 -22.24 5.44
C ASP A 374 -14.91 -21.62 6.85
N ASP A 375 -13.82 -21.53 7.62
CA ASP A 375 -13.83 -20.87 8.92
C ASP A 375 -14.09 -19.36 8.76
N LEU A 376 -13.55 -18.74 7.71
CA LEU A 376 -13.80 -17.34 7.39
C LEU A 376 -15.25 -17.10 6.95
N ARG A 377 -15.81 -18.01 6.13
CA ARG A 377 -17.21 -17.94 5.68
C ARG A 377 -18.17 -18.06 6.86
N ASP A 378 -17.97 -19.05 7.72
CA ASP A 378 -18.83 -19.27 8.88
C ASP A 378 -18.81 -18.08 9.84
N ASP A 379 -17.64 -17.46 10.07
CA ASP A 379 -17.51 -16.28 10.93
C ASP A 379 -18.22 -15.05 10.33
N ILE A 380 -18.09 -14.83 9.03
CA ILE A 380 -18.77 -13.73 8.31
C ILE A 380 -20.28 -13.93 8.23
N ASP A 381 -20.75 -15.15 7.92
CA ASP A 381 -22.19 -15.46 7.86
C ASP A 381 -22.83 -15.22 9.25
N ALA A 382 -22.17 -15.67 10.32
CA ALA A 382 -22.63 -15.42 11.68
C ALA A 382 -22.64 -13.91 12.04
N ALA A 383 -21.65 -13.14 11.59
CA ALA A 383 -21.58 -11.69 11.80
C ALA A 383 -22.68 -10.94 11.06
N LEU A 384 -22.95 -11.31 9.80
CA LEU A 384 -24.02 -10.74 8.99
C LEU A 384 -25.41 -10.97 9.60
N VAL A 385 -25.67 -12.17 10.14
CA VAL A 385 -26.93 -12.47 10.85
C VAL A 385 -27.10 -11.61 12.11
N ARG A 386 -26.02 -11.38 12.88
CA ARG A 386 -26.07 -10.49 14.05
C ARG A 386 -26.40 -9.06 13.64
N ALA A 387 -25.76 -8.57 12.58
CA ALA A 387 -26.00 -7.22 12.08
C ALA A 387 -27.43 -7.05 11.53
N GLU A 388 -27.94 -8.00 10.75
CA GLU A 388 -29.31 -7.97 10.22
C GLU A 388 -30.36 -7.86 11.35
N ARG A 389 -30.16 -8.62 12.43
CA ARG A 389 -31.03 -8.57 13.62
C ARG A 389 -30.98 -7.20 14.30
N ALA A 390 -29.83 -6.52 14.30
CA ALA A 390 -29.71 -5.17 14.83
C ALA A 390 -30.46 -4.16 13.94
N CYS A 391 -30.27 -4.21 12.61
CA CYS A 391 -30.98 -3.34 11.66
C CYS A 391 -32.51 -3.44 11.81
N ARG A 392 -33.04 -4.66 11.96
CA ARG A 392 -34.49 -4.88 12.12
C ARG A 392 -35.05 -4.33 13.44
N ARG A 393 -34.26 -4.30 14.50
CA ARG A 393 -34.69 -3.75 15.80
C ARG A 393 -34.81 -2.23 15.75
N GLU A 394 -33.87 -1.54 15.11
CA GLU A 394 -33.95 -0.09 14.92
C GLU A 394 -35.20 0.29 14.10
N ALA A 395 -35.46 -0.42 13.00
CA ALA A 395 -36.64 -0.20 12.17
C ALA A 395 -37.97 -0.40 12.93
N ALA A 396 -37.99 -1.27 13.94
CA ALA A 396 -39.16 -1.52 14.78
C ALA A 396 -39.34 -0.53 15.94
N VAL A 397 -38.31 0.24 16.31
CA VAL A 397 -38.35 1.23 17.40
C VAL A 397 -38.50 2.66 16.86
N GLY A 398 -38.13 2.91 15.60
CA GLY A 398 -38.20 4.21 14.94
C GLY A 398 -39.45 4.47 14.07
N GLY A 399 -40.41 3.54 14.02
CA GLY A 399 -41.73 3.72 13.41
C GLY A 399 -42.82 3.73 14.45
#